data_AF-A0A2G9YVM9-F1
#
_entry.id   AF-A0A2G9YVM9-F1
#
_cell.length_a   1.000
_cell.length_b   1.000
_cell.length_c   1.000
_cell.angle_alpha   90.00
_cell.angle_beta   90.00
_cell.angle_gamma   90.00
#
_symmetry.space_group_name_H-M   'P 1'
#
loop_
_entity.id
_entity.type
_entity.pdbx_description
1 polymer ?
#
loop_
_entity_poly.entity_id
_entity_poly.type
_entity_poly.pdbx_seq_one_letter_code
_entity_poly.pdbx_strand_id
1 'polypeptide(L)'
;MNLLAAAPASNYDKLTWEKELLGLFVTSNPLEDYRKIFERKASPISTLKNHYSGQRVRIGGIISSVKKIITKKGRPMLFMSIEDLTDKTEVIVFPGIIERNPVVFQENKIVFVVGKVDHRDNMPKIICDEIEEITEQ
;
A
#
# COMPACT_ATOMS: atom_id res chain seq x y z
N MET A 1 -9.37 -47.50 11.68
CA MET A 1 -9.61 -46.08 11.31
C MET A 1 -11.08 -45.81 11.49
N ASN A 2 -11.48 -44.93 12.42
CA ASN A 2 -12.80 -44.32 12.35
C ASN A 2 -12.62 -42.85 12.73
N LEU A 3 -12.59 -41.99 11.71
CA LEU A 3 -12.51 -40.55 11.86
C LEU A 3 -13.87 -40.08 12.39
N LEU A 4 -13.91 -39.58 13.62
CA LEU A 4 -15.09 -38.90 14.15
C LEU A 4 -15.28 -37.61 13.36
N ALA A 5 -16.32 -37.58 12.53
CA ALA A 5 -16.72 -36.44 11.74
C ALA A 5 -17.01 -35.24 12.66
N ALA A 6 -16.25 -34.16 12.48
CA ALA A 6 -16.52 -32.89 13.14
C ALA A 6 -17.92 -32.39 12.73
N ALA A 7 -18.71 -31.95 13.72
CA ALA A 7 -20.05 -31.44 13.49
C ALA A 7 -20.04 -30.28 12.49
N PRO A 8 -21.02 -30.18 11.57
CA PRO A 8 -21.09 -29.07 10.63
C PRO A 8 -21.28 -27.76 11.40
N ALA A 9 -20.40 -26.79 11.16
CA ALA A 9 -20.49 -25.45 11.75
C ALA A 9 -21.88 -24.86 11.51
N SER A 10 -22.46 -24.25 12.55
CA SER A 10 -23.79 -23.69 12.50
C SER A 10 -23.84 -22.53 11.50
N ASN A 11 -25.00 -22.29 10.87
CA ASN A 11 -25.17 -21.15 9.95
C ASN A 11 -24.84 -19.79 10.61
N TYR A 12 -24.86 -19.71 11.94
CA TYR A 12 -24.51 -18.53 12.70
C TYR A 12 -23.01 -18.21 12.67
N ASP A 13 -22.16 -19.24 12.68
CA ASP A 13 -20.70 -19.07 12.63
C ASP A 13 -20.26 -18.59 11.24
N LYS A 14 -20.92 -19.09 10.18
CA LYS A 14 -20.70 -18.63 8.79
C LYS A 14 -21.12 -17.19 8.57
N LEU A 15 -22.27 -16.78 9.12
CA LEU A 15 -22.76 -15.41 9.02
C LEU A 15 -21.91 -14.41 9.83
N THR A 16 -21.30 -14.87 10.92
CA THR A 16 -20.38 -14.04 11.72
C THR A 16 -19.05 -13.86 10.99
N TRP A 17 -18.54 -14.90 10.33
CA TRP A 17 -17.37 -14.78 9.46
C TRP A 17 -17.65 -13.95 8.20
N GLU A 18 -18.81 -14.09 7.56
CA GLU A 18 -19.22 -13.21 6.46
C GLU A 18 -19.39 -11.76 6.92
N LYS A 19 -19.90 -11.51 8.14
CA LYS A 19 -19.97 -10.15 8.72
C LYS A 19 -18.60 -9.58 9.09
N GLU A 20 -17.64 -10.37 9.55
CA GLU A 20 -16.26 -9.90 9.75
C GLU A 20 -15.55 -9.66 8.42
N LEU A 21 -15.81 -10.48 7.39
CA LEU A 21 -15.28 -10.32 6.04
C LEU A 21 -15.90 -9.11 5.31
N LEU A 22 -17.21 -8.86 5.49
CA LEU A 22 -17.97 -7.76 4.87
C LEU A 22 -18.00 -6.49 5.73
N GLY A 23 -17.70 -6.58 7.02
CA GLY A 23 -17.60 -5.43 7.93
C GLY A 23 -16.51 -4.44 7.53
N LEU A 24 -15.52 -4.91 6.76
CA LEU A 24 -14.49 -4.08 6.11
C LEU A 24 -14.93 -3.47 4.77
N PHE A 25 -16.00 -3.95 4.13
CA PHE A 25 -16.43 -3.49 2.80
C PHE A 25 -17.66 -2.57 2.82
N VAL A 26 -18.34 -2.38 3.96
CA VAL A 26 -19.49 -1.47 4.08
C VAL A 26 -19.09 -0.05 4.50
N THR A 27 -17.80 0.19 4.75
CA THR A 27 -17.24 1.55 4.72
C THR A 27 -16.65 1.75 3.33
N SER A 28 -17.20 2.68 2.56
CA SER A 28 -16.67 3.09 1.25
C SER A 28 -15.15 3.23 1.34
N ASN A 29 -14.40 2.43 0.56
CA ASN A 29 -12.94 2.56 0.50
C ASN A 29 -12.63 4.02 0.12
N PRO A 30 -11.88 4.77 0.95
CA PRO A 30 -11.64 6.19 0.74
C PRO A 30 -10.97 6.49 -0.61
N LEU A 31 -10.34 5.49 -1.24
CA LEU A 31 -9.75 5.62 -2.56
C LEU A 31 -10.76 5.63 -3.71
N GLU A 32 -12.03 5.24 -3.48
CA GLU A 32 -13.05 5.26 -4.54
C GLU A 32 -13.32 6.68 -5.06
N ASP A 33 -13.31 7.68 -4.17
CA ASP A 33 -13.43 9.10 -4.54
C ASP A 33 -12.24 9.57 -5.40
N TYR A 34 -11.11 8.87 -5.32
CA TYR A 34 -9.86 9.16 -6.02
C TYR A 34 -9.63 8.27 -7.25
N ARG A 35 -10.55 7.33 -7.56
CA ARG A 35 -10.40 6.39 -8.69
C ARG A 35 -10.08 7.12 -9.99
N LYS A 36 -10.85 8.17 -10.31
CA LYS A 36 -10.70 8.95 -11.55
C LYS A 36 -9.37 9.71 -11.63
N ILE A 37 -8.77 10.11 -10.51
CA ILE A 37 -7.48 10.80 -10.53
C ILE A 37 -6.34 9.78 -10.65
N PHE A 38 -6.47 8.62 -10.01
CA PHE A 38 -5.50 7.52 -10.16
C PHE A 38 -5.45 6.99 -11.58
N GLU A 39 -6.59 6.68 -12.20
CA GLU A 39 -6.65 6.22 -13.59
C GLU A 39 -5.97 7.18 -14.58
N ARG A 40 -5.96 8.49 -14.26
CA ARG A 40 -5.37 9.53 -15.12
C ARG A 40 -3.91 9.83 -14.83
N LYS A 41 -3.46 9.66 -13.58
CA LYS A 41 -2.16 10.16 -13.11
C LYS A 41 -1.24 9.09 -12.53
N ALA A 42 -1.69 7.85 -12.38
CA ALA A 42 -0.92 6.77 -11.77
C ALA A 42 -1.10 5.45 -12.52
N SER A 43 -0.08 4.60 -12.45
CA SER A 43 -0.17 3.20 -12.82
C SER A 43 -0.72 2.38 -11.64
N PRO A 44 -1.59 1.38 -11.88
CA PRO A 44 -2.06 0.51 -10.82
C PRO A 44 -0.90 -0.28 -10.21
N ILE A 45 -0.93 -0.47 -8.89
CA ILE A 45 0.15 -1.17 -8.17
C ILE A 45 0.27 -2.63 -8.64
N SER A 46 -0.85 -3.27 -8.98
CA SER A 46 -0.89 -4.63 -9.54
C SER A 46 -0.06 -4.82 -10.82
N THR A 47 0.29 -3.74 -11.56
CA THR A 47 1.09 -3.84 -12.79
C THR A 47 2.59 -3.83 -12.53
N LEU A 48 3.05 -3.51 -11.31
CA LEU A 48 4.49 -3.33 -10.99
C LEU A 48 5.35 -4.54 -11.36
N LYS A 49 4.81 -5.75 -11.24
CA LYS A 49 5.48 -7.00 -11.65
C LYS A 49 5.89 -7.05 -13.13
N ASN A 50 5.22 -6.27 -13.98
CA ASN A 50 5.47 -6.22 -15.42
C ASN A 50 6.50 -5.14 -15.81
N HIS A 51 6.90 -4.29 -14.88
CA HIS A 51 7.91 -3.25 -15.12
C HIS A 51 9.32 -3.81 -14.90
N TYR A 52 10.32 -3.27 -15.60
CA TYR A 52 11.71 -3.67 -15.38
C TYR A 52 12.32 -2.94 -14.18
N SER A 53 13.32 -3.56 -13.52
CA SER A 53 14.03 -2.93 -12.40
C SER A 53 14.75 -1.65 -12.85
N GLY A 54 14.60 -0.58 -12.08
CA GLY A 54 15.08 0.76 -12.40
C GLY A 54 14.11 1.60 -13.23
N GLN A 55 13.01 1.03 -13.74
CA GLN A 55 11.97 1.78 -14.44
C GLN A 55 11.32 2.80 -13.51
N ARG A 56 11.23 4.06 -13.96
CA ARG A 56 10.52 5.10 -13.23
C ARG A 56 9.01 4.96 -13.43
N VAL A 57 8.25 4.94 -12.33
CA VAL A 57 6.79 4.82 -12.31
C VAL A 57 6.17 5.86 -11.38
N ARG A 58 4.89 6.17 -11.60
CA ARG A 58 4.07 6.96 -10.68
C ARG A 58 2.91 6.08 -10.23
N ILE A 59 2.79 5.86 -8.93
CA ILE A 59 1.66 5.15 -8.31
C ILE A 59 0.86 6.11 -7.42
N GLY A 60 -0.38 5.77 -7.13
CA GLY A 60 -1.24 6.50 -6.20
C GLY A 60 -1.92 5.53 -5.26
N GLY A 61 -2.11 5.93 -4.01
CA GLY A 61 -2.74 5.05 -3.01
C GLY A 61 -2.74 5.65 -1.61
N ILE A 62 -3.22 4.88 -0.65
CA ILE A 62 -3.22 5.23 0.77
C ILE A 62 -1.97 4.65 1.44
N ILE A 63 -1.36 5.42 2.33
CA ILE A 63 -0.29 4.93 3.21
C ILE A 63 -0.93 4.03 4.27
N SER A 64 -0.75 2.72 4.17
CA SER A 64 -1.33 1.74 5.11
C SER A 64 -0.40 1.39 6.27
N SER A 65 0.91 1.64 6.15
CA SER A 65 1.84 1.55 7.29
C SER A 65 3.11 2.38 7.07
N VAL A 66 3.70 2.87 8.16
CA VAL A 66 5.00 3.55 8.15
C VAL A 66 5.93 2.98 9.23
N LYS A 67 7.05 2.39 8.80
CA LYS A 67 8.11 1.91 9.69
C LYS A 67 9.37 2.75 9.52
N LYS A 68 9.71 3.51 10.56
CA LYS A 68 10.96 4.28 10.64
C LYS A 68 12.10 3.40 11.16
N ILE A 69 13.21 3.42 10.44
CA ILE A 69 14.49 2.84 10.88
C ILE A 69 15.59 3.89 10.89
N ILE A 70 16.60 3.68 11.71
CA ILE A 70 17.82 4.49 11.70
C ILE A 70 18.89 3.72 10.92
N THR A 71 19.41 4.33 9.86
CA THR A 71 20.49 3.74 9.06
C THR A 71 21.79 3.69 9.88
N LYS A 72 22.76 2.89 9.43
CA LYS A 72 24.11 2.85 10.03
C LYS A 72 24.80 4.22 10.13
N LYS A 73 24.39 5.18 9.28
CA LYS A 73 24.89 6.57 9.28
C LYS A 73 24.10 7.51 10.20
N GLY A 74 23.22 6.97 11.07
CA GLY A 74 22.42 7.75 12.02
C GLY A 74 21.24 8.52 11.41
N ARG A 75 20.98 8.38 10.11
CA ARG A 75 19.89 9.11 9.42
C ARG A 75 18.62 8.25 9.30
N PRO A 76 17.42 8.88 9.37
CA PRO A 76 16.16 8.15 9.28
C PRO A 76 15.90 7.65 7.86
N MET A 77 15.32 6.46 7.76
CA MET A 77 14.83 5.86 6.51
C MET A 77 13.47 5.23 6.82
N LEU A 78 12.55 5.24 5.86
CA LEU A 78 11.21 4.68 6.03
C LEU A 78 11.01 3.49 5.10
N PHE A 79 10.38 2.45 5.64
CA PHE A 79 9.66 1.45 4.86
C PHE A 79 8.18 1.76 5.01
N MET A 80 7.51 2.03 3.91
CA MET A 80 6.10 2.36 3.87
C MET A 80 5.35 1.33 3.05
N SER A 81 4.12 1.00 3.44
CA SER A 81 3.22 0.26 2.57
C SER A 81 2.25 1.24 1.93
N ILE A 82 2.12 1.17 0.60
CA ILE A 82 1.11 1.89 -0.17
C ILE A 82 0.13 0.86 -0.75
N GLU A 83 -1.15 1.14 -0.62
CA GLU A 83 -2.24 0.32 -1.14
C GLU A 83 -3.14 1.14 -2.07
N ASP A 84 -3.52 0.55 -3.20
CA ASP A 84 -4.52 1.10 -4.11
C ASP A 84 -5.72 0.16 -4.23
N LEU A 85 -6.65 0.45 -5.15
CA LEU A 85 -7.82 -0.41 -5.39
C LEU A 85 -7.47 -1.78 -6.01
N THR A 86 -6.20 -2.04 -6.34
CA THR A 86 -5.75 -3.21 -7.11
C THR A 86 -4.76 -4.10 -6.36
N ASP A 87 -3.83 -3.53 -5.59
CA ASP A 87 -2.79 -4.26 -4.87
C ASP A 87 -2.08 -3.34 -3.85
N LYS A 88 -1.05 -3.88 -3.18
CA LYS A 88 -0.17 -3.15 -2.28
C LYS A 88 1.31 -3.36 -2.62
N THR A 89 2.13 -2.35 -2.33
CA THR A 89 3.59 -2.43 -2.52
C THR A 89 4.35 -1.74 -1.38
N GLU A 90 5.59 -2.18 -1.15
CA GLU A 90 6.51 -1.52 -0.23
C GLU A 90 7.23 -0.38 -0.96
N VAL A 91 7.25 0.79 -0.33
CA VAL A 91 7.98 1.98 -0.76
C VAL A 91 9.10 2.28 0.22
N ILE A 92 10.31 2.40 -0.31
CA ILE A 92 11.52 2.71 0.44
C ILE A 92 11.81 4.20 0.30
N VAL A 93 11.84 4.92 1.42
CA VAL A 93 12.08 6.37 1.46
C VAL A 93 13.40 6.66 2.16
N PHE A 94 14.35 7.22 1.41
CA PHE A 94 15.66 7.62 1.92
C PHE A 94 15.61 8.97 2.63
N PRO A 95 16.56 9.26 3.55
CA PRO A 95 16.55 10.46 4.38
C PRO A 95 16.35 11.78 3.62
N GLY A 96 16.99 11.92 2.45
CA GLY A 96 16.89 13.15 1.65
C GLY A 96 15.50 13.44 1.09
N ILE A 97 14.63 12.42 1.01
CA ILE A 97 13.21 12.61 0.63
C ILE A 97 12.38 12.97 1.88
N ILE A 98 12.70 12.37 3.03
CA ILE A 98 12.04 12.67 4.30
C ILE A 98 12.19 14.14 4.68
N GLU A 99 13.41 14.67 4.56
CA GLU A 99 13.76 16.04 4.92
C GLU A 99 13.02 17.10 4.08
N ARG A 100 12.60 16.75 2.85
CA ARG A 100 11.88 17.66 1.94
C ARG A 100 10.40 17.80 2.29
N ASN A 101 9.78 16.75 2.82
CA ASN A 101 8.35 16.74 3.07
C ASN A 101 7.95 15.90 4.30
N PRO A 102 8.38 16.29 5.51
CA PRO A 102 8.27 15.44 6.70
C PRO A 102 6.82 15.12 7.10
N VAL A 103 5.86 15.97 6.71
CA VAL A 103 4.46 15.87 7.13
C VAL A 103 3.69 14.78 6.38
N VAL A 104 4.12 14.40 5.18
CA VAL A 104 3.40 13.45 4.31
C VAL A 104 3.55 11.99 4.77
N PHE A 105 4.57 11.67 5.55
CA PHE A 105 4.89 10.29 5.94
C PHE A 105 4.07 9.80 7.14
N GLN A 106 2.75 9.77 6.99
CA GLN A 106 1.80 9.33 8.02
C GLN A 106 0.79 8.36 7.42
N GLU A 107 0.32 7.42 8.23
CA GLU A 107 -0.74 6.49 7.84
C GLU A 107 -2.04 7.23 7.50
N ASN A 108 -2.86 6.61 6.66
CA ASN A 108 -4.14 7.11 6.15
C ASN A 108 -4.07 8.31 5.20
N LYS A 109 -2.88 8.83 4.89
CA LYS A 109 -2.72 9.86 3.85
C LYS A 109 -2.80 9.24 2.47
N ILE A 110 -3.54 9.91 1.59
CA ILE A 110 -3.63 9.56 0.16
C ILE A 110 -2.55 10.31 -0.58
N VAL A 111 -1.70 9.59 -1.31
CA VAL A 111 -0.49 10.15 -1.91
C VAL A 111 -0.28 9.69 -3.34
N PHE A 112 0.44 10.50 -4.11
CA PHE A 112 1.19 10.03 -5.25
C PHE A 112 2.65 9.78 -4.86
N VAL A 113 3.19 8.66 -5.33
CA VAL A 113 4.61 8.32 -5.20
C VAL A 113 5.20 8.20 -6.60
N VAL A 114 6.29 8.92 -6.85
CA VAL A 114 7.14 8.70 -8.03
C VAL A 114 8.42 8.05 -7.56
N GLY A 115 8.83 6.99 -8.25
CA GLY A 115 10.04 6.27 -7.89
C GLY A 115 10.43 5.23 -8.91
N LYS A 116 11.46 4.45 -8.57
CA LYS A 116 11.99 3.38 -9.41
C LYS A 116 11.59 2.02 -8.88
N VAL A 117 11.13 1.15 -9.77
CA VAL A 117 10.83 -0.24 -9.42
C VAL A 117 12.12 -0.97 -9.04
N ASP A 118 12.10 -1.73 -7.94
CA ASP A 118 13.19 -2.59 -7.51
C ASP A 118 12.68 -4.03 -7.34
N HIS A 119 13.32 -4.96 -8.05
CA HIS A 119 12.98 -6.39 -8.08
C HIS A 119 14.01 -7.27 -7.35
N ARG A 120 14.82 -6.67 -6.46
CA ARG A 120 15.83 -7.44 -5.70
C ARG A 120 15.23 -8.45 -4.73
N ASP A 121 13.99 -8.25 -4.31
CA ASP A 121 13.23 -9.14 -3.42
C ASP A 121 12.09 -9.86 -4.17
N ASN A 122 11.43 -10.82 -3.51
CA ASN A 122 10.34 -11.61 -4.12
C ASN A 122 9.14 -10.78 -4.60
N MET A 123 8.88 -9.62 -3.99
CA MET A 123 7.81 -8.70 -4.37
C MET A 123 8.43 -7.38 -4.87
N PRO A 124 7.96 -6.82 -5.99
CA PRO A 124 8.45 -5.55 -6.48
C PRO A 124 8.19 -4.44 -5.46
N LYS A 125 9.22 -3.62 -5.26
CA LYS A 125 9.20 -2.45 -4.38
C LYS A 125 9.42 -1.19 -5.18
N ILE A 126 9.18 -0.04 -4.56
CA ILE A 126 9.51 1.26 -5.17
C ILE A 126 10.54 1.98 -4.31
N ILE A 127 11.64 2.40 -4.94
CA ILE A 127 12.57 3.36 -4.36
C ILE A 127 12.02 4.76 -4.64
N CYS A 128 11.58 5.45 -3.59
CA CYS A 128 10.92 6.74 -3.70
C CYS A 128 11.89 7.85 -4.12
N ASP A 129 11.52 8.58 -5.18
CA ASP A 129 12.19 9.80 -5.63
C ASP A 129 11.40 11.06 -5.20
N GLU A 130 10.07 11.01 -5.27
CA GLU A 130 9.17 12.12 -4.93
C GLU A 130 7.86 11.59 -4.33
N ILE A 131 7.29 12.33 -3.38
CA ILE A 131 6.00 12.02 -2.76
C ILE A 131 5.18 13.31 -2.58
N GLU A 132 3.89 13.21 -2.89
CA GLU A 132 2.94 14.31 -2.86
C GLU A 132 1.63 13.82 -2.21
N GLU A 133 1.15 14.52 -1.19
CA GLU A 133 -0.17 14.27 -0.61
C GLU A 133 -1.25 14.84 -1.51
N ILE A 134 -2.28 14.03 -1.78
CA ILE A 134 -3.46 14.46 -2.51
C ILE A 134 -4.39 15.11 -1.49
N THR A 135 -4.46 16.42 -1.53
CA THR A 135 -5.45 17.19 -0.76
C THR A 135 -6.68 17.40 -1.64
N GLU A 136 -7.86 17.19 -1.08
CA GLU A 136 -9.12 17.54 -1.74
C GLU A 136 -9.12 19.03 -2.07
N GLN A 137 -9.51 19.38 -3.29
CA GLN A 137 -9.83 20.75 -3.69
C GLN A 137 -11.34 20.96 -3.63
#